data_AF-A0A6M1M8B5-F1
#
_entry.id   AF-A0A6M1M8B5-F1
#
_cell.length_a   1.000
_cell.length_b   1.000
_cell.length_c   1.000
_cell.angle_alpha   90.00
_cell.angle_beta   90.00
_cell.angle_gamma   90.00
#
_symmetry.space_group_name_H-M   'P 1'
#
loop_
_entity.id
_entity.type
_entity.pdbx_description
1 polymer ?
#
loop_
_entity_poly.entity_id
_entity_poly.type
_entity_poly.pdbx_seq_one_letter_code
_entity_poly.pdbx_strand_id
1 'polypeptide(L)'
;MTMPESHATSPQKRPPVRPQVVQFRPVVGSPVDPVSLFADPIGRVTSPPGDPVPITQTLYRMADGRYVIRTCLQGGGDQACDVMIYADEEALREALSAADIDRALLAAAGLGPDRA
;
A
#
# COMPACT_ATOMS: atom_id res chain seq x y z
N MET A 1 -44.10 -10.71 -38.24
CA MET A 1 -43.68 -11.48 -37.05
C MET A 1 -42.31 -10.97 -36.66
N THR A 2 -42.24 -10.29 -35.52
CA THR A 2 -41.10 -9.47 -35.06
C THR A 2 -40.08 -10.35 -34.32
N MET A 3 -38.79 -10.18 -34.62
CA MET A 3 -37.67 -10.79 -33.88
C MET A 3 -37.44 -10.05 -32.55
N PRO A 4 -37.10 -10.72 -31.42
CA PRO A 4 -36.76 -10.03 -30.18
C PRO A 4 -35.32 -9.51 -30.19
N GLU A 5 -35.17 -8.26 -29.77
CA GLU A 5 -33.91 -7.53 -29.60
C GLU A 5 -33.20 -8.04 -28.32
N SER A 6 -32.05 -8.70 -28.49
CA SER A 6 -31.19 -9.10 -27.37
C SER A 6 -30.41 -7.87 -26.87
N HIS A 7 -30.82 -7.33 -25.73
CA HIS A 7 -30.05 -6.34 -24.99
C HIS A 7 -28.71 -6.94 -24.54
N ALA A 8 -27.62 -6.48 -25.14
CA ALA A 8 -26.28 -6.72 -24.66
C ALA A 8 -26.03 -5.88 -23.40
N THR A 9 -25.96 -6.55 -22.24
CA THR A 9 -25.53 -5.94 -20.98
C THR A 9 -24.10 -5.42 -21.13
N SER A 10 -23.95 -4.09 -21.11
CA SER A 10 -22.64 -3.44 -21.12
C SER A 10 -21.83 -3.88 -19.90
N PRO A 11 -20.54 -4.23 -20.05
CA PRO A 11 -19.68 -4.53 -18.91
C PRO A 11 -19.53 -3.26 -18.07
N GLN A 12 -19.95 -3.32 -16.80
CA GLN A 12 -19.74 -2.26 -15.84
C GLN A 12 -18.23 -1.97 -15.72
N LYS A 13 -17.84 -0.80 -16.22
CA LYS A 13 -16.50 -0.24 -16.07
C LYS A 13 -16.31 0.06 -14.58
N ARG A 14 -15.51 -0.75 -13.88
CA ARG A 14 -15.16 -0.50 -12.47
C ARG A 14 -14.59 0.92 -12.37
N PRO A 15 -15.08 1.76 -11.44
CA PRO A 15 -14.52 3.08 -11.24
C PRO A 15 -13.04 2.94 -10.81
N PRO A 16 -12.15 3.86 -11.22
CA PRO A 16 -10.77 3.84 -10.76
C PRO A 16 -10.74 3.96 -9.24
N VAL A 17 -10.09 2.99 -8.59
CA VAL A 17 -9.85 2.98 -7.15
C VAL A 17 -8.94 4.16 -6.85
N ARG A 18 -9.51 5.26 -6.34
CA ARG A 18 -8.70 6.37 -5.85
C ARG A 18 -8.06 5.94 -4.53
N PRO A 19 -6.73 5.98 -4.40
CA PRO A 19 -6.09 5.75 -3.11
C PRO A 19 -6.57 6.82 -2.14
N GLN A 20 -7.15 6.40 -1.02
CA GLN A 20 -7.52 7.32 0.05
C GLN A 20 -6.28 7.62 0.87
N VAL A 21 -5.82 8.87 0.81
CA VAL A 21 -4.73 9.37 1.66
C VAL A 21 -5.33 9.71 3.02
N VAL A 22 -4.94 8.98 4.06
CA VAL A 22 -5.36 9.27 5.44
C VAL A 22 -4.14 9.73 6.23
N GLN A 23 -4.15 10.99 6.65
CA GLN A 23 -3.08 11.57 7.48
C GLN A 23 -3.33 11.25 8.96
N PHE A 24 -2.40 10.52 9.58
CA PHE A 24 -2.40 10.31 11.03
C PHE A 24 -1.37 11.24 11.66
N ARG A 25 -1.81 12.10 12.58
CA ARG A 25 -0.89 12.82 13.46
C ARG A 25 -0.43 11.87 14.57
N PRO A 26 0.88 11.63 14.75
CA PRO A 26 1.35 10.78 15.83
C PRO A 26 1.07 11.45 17.18
N VAL A 27 0.53 10.67 18.12
CA VAL A 27 0.55 11.02 19.55
C VAL A 27 1.96 10.75 20.05
N VAL A 28 2.63 11.80 20.51
CA VAL A 28 3.96 11.71 21.11
C VAL A 28 3.91 10.72 22.29
N GLY A 29 4.67 9.62 22.20
CA GLY A 29 4.87 8.68 23.32
C GLY A 29 4.29 7.28 23.18
N SER A 30 3.57 6.94 22.10
CA SER A 30 3.16 5.55 21.86
C SER A 30 4.25 4.76 21.12
N PRO A 31 4.82 3.69 21.71
CA PRO A 31 5.79 2.82 21.03
C PRO A 31 5.13 1.92 19.98
N VAL A 32 3.80 1.88 19.95
CA VAL A 32 3.01 1.06 19.03
C VAL A 32 2.68 1.89 17.80
N ASP A 33 3.12 1.40 16.65
CA ASP A 33 2.72 1.92 15.35
C ASP A 33 1.18 1.86 15.20
N PRO A 34 0.49 2.98 14.91
CA PRO A 34 -0.97 3.02 14.91
C PRO A 34 -1.62 2.09 13.87
N VAL A 35 -0.91 1.76 12.79
CA VAL A 35 -1.40 0.82 11.76
C VAL A 35 -1.42 -0.62 12.30
N SER A 36 -0.51 -0.95 13.21
CA SER A 36 -0.45 -2.25 13.89
C SER A 36 -1.65 -2.52 14.81
N LEU A 37 -2.53 -1.54 15.04
CA LEU A 37 -3.79 -1.73 15.76
C LEU A 37 -4.86 -2.46 14.92
N PHE A 38 -4.70 -2.52 13.59
CA PHE A 38 -5.70 -3.09 12.68
C PHE A 38 -5.13 -3.88 11.50
N ALA A 39 -3.80 -3.95 11.37
CA ALA A 39 -3.13 -4.67 10.30
C ALA A 39 -1.82 -5.30 10.80
N ASP A 40 -1.50 -6.50 10.32
CA ASP A 40 -0.26 -7.19 10.67
C ASP A 40 0.88 -6.77 9.74
N PRO A 41 2.06 -6.38 10.25
CA PRO A 41 3.19 -6.04 9.41
C PRO A 41 3.71 -7.30 8.70
N ILE A 42 3.81 -7.24 7.37
CA ILE A 42 4.29 -8.36 6.55
C ILE A 42 5.63 -8.06 5.86
N GLY A 43 6.02 -6.80 5.72
CA GLY A 43 7.31 -6.42 5.13
C GLY A 43 7.74 -5.02 5.53
N ARG A 44 9.06 -4.78 5.57
CA ARG A 44 9.63 -3.47 5.90
C ARG A 44 10.91 -3.22 5.11
N VAL A 45 11.05 -2.02 4.58
CA VAL A 45 12.29 -1.55 3.94
C VAL A 45 12.63 -0.16 4.42
N THR A 46 13.91 0.18 4.32
CA THR A 46 14.43 1.51 4.63
C THR A 46 15.35 1.92 3.50
N SER A 47 15.28 3.18 3.10
CA SER A 47 16.16 3.73 2.06
C SER A 47 17.64 3.55 2.45
N PRO A 48 18.54 3.46 1.48
CA PRO A 48 19.97 3.31 1.75
C PRO A 48 20.53 4.39 2.69
N PRO A 49 21.55 4.04 3.49
CA PRO A 49 22.28 5.04 4.27
C PRO A 49 22.96 6.05 3.33
N GLY A 50 22.82 7.34 3.63
CA GLY A 50 23.35 8.43 2.80
C GLY A 50 22.29 9.19 2.01
N ASP A 51 21.04 8.72 1.99
CA ASP A 51 19.92 9.52 1.47
C ASP A 51 19.72 10.79 2.31
N PRO A 52 19.50 11.95 1.68
CA PRO A 52 19.32 13.22 2.38
C PRO A 52 18.05 13.24 3.24
N VAL A 53 17.07 12.39 2.92
CA VAL A 53 15.85 12.20 3.71
C VAL A 53 15.60 10.70 3.83
N PRO A 54 15.97 10.07 4.97
CA PRO A 54 15.74 8.65 5.18
C PRO A 54 14.24 8.32 5.15
N ILE A 55 13.89 7.30 4.36
CA ILE A 55 12.52 6.82 4.19
C ILE A 55 12.42 5.42 4.79
N THR A 56 11.41 5.16 5.61
CA THR A 56 11.02 3.81 6.03
C THR A 56 9.63 3.50 5.46
N GLN A 57 9.50 2.39 4.75
CA GLN A 57 8.21 1.87 4.33
C GLN A 57 7.92 0.55 5.04
N THR A 58 6.71 0.41 5.57
CA THR A 58 6.22 -0.84 6.13
C THR A 58 4.93 -1.23 5.41
N LEU A 59 4.85 -2.46 4.94
CA LEU A 59 3.67 -3.07 4.34
C LEU A 59 2.98 -3.94 5.39
N TYR A 60 1.66 -3.79 5.49
CA TYR A 60 0.80 -4.54 6.39
C TYR A 60 -0.30 -5.25 5.63
N ARG A 61 -0.80 -6.34 6.21
CA ARG A 61 -1.99 -7.06 5.75
C ARG A 61 -3.10 -6.90 6.77
N MET A 62 -4.27 -6.47 6.30
CA MET A 62 -5.48 -6.41 7.12
C MET A 62 -6.19 -7.77 7.11
N ALA A 63 -6.97 -8.05 8.16
CA ALA A 63 -7.74 -9.29 8.27
C ALA A 63 -8.78 -9.47 7.16
N ASP A 64 -9.25 -8.38 6.54
CA ASP A 64 -10.18 -8.38 5.42
C ASP A 64 -9.49 -8.53 4.05
N GLY A 65 -8.17 -8.79 4.03
CA GLY A 65 -7.40 -9.03 2.81
C GLY A 65 -6.86 -7.77 2.12
N ARG A 66 -7.16 -6.58 2.65
CA ARG A 66 -6.58 -5.32 2.18
C ARG A 66 -5.11 -5.19 2.60
N TYR A 67 -4.38 -4.36 1.87
CA TYR A 67 -2.98 -4.07 2.15
C TYR A 67 -2.81 -2.60 2.52
N VAL A 68 -1.89 -2.32 3.45
CA VAL A 68 -1.62 -0.95 3.91
C VAL A 68 -0.14 -0.69 3.80
N ILE A 69 0.25 0.43 3.19
CA ILE A 69 1.63 0.91 3.22
C ILE A 69 1.69 2.14 4.11
N ARG A 70 2.58 2.09 5.11
CA ARG A 70 2.96 3.27 5.89
C ARG A 70 4.35 3.70 5.46
N THR A 71 4.46 4.91 4.93
CA THR A 71 5.73 5.53 4.51
C THR A 71 6.07 6.63 5.48
N CYS A 72 7.21 6.55 6.13
CA CYS A 72 7.68 7.55 7.09
C CYS A 72 8.98 8.18 6.61
N LEU A 73 9.02 9.51 6.60
CA LEU A 73 10.20 10.32 6.37
C LEU A 73 10.77 10.75 7.72
N GLN A 74 12.09 10.62 7.91
CA GLN A 74 12.77 11.26 9.03
C GLN A 74 13.39 12.58 8.58
N GLY A 75 12.97 13.70 9.16
CA GLY A 75 13.52 15.01 8.85
C GLY A 75 13.52 15.94 10.06
N GLY A 76 14.69 16.52 10.38
CA GLY A 76 14.79 17.68 11.27
C GLY A 76 14.27 17.51 12.70
N GLY A 77 14.16 16.29 13.22
CA GLY A 77 13.62 16.00 14.56
C GLY A 77 12.15 15.57 14.57
N ASP A 78 11.45 15.70 13.45
CA ASP A 78 10.07 15.27 13.27
C ASP A 78 9.98 14.04 12.34
N GLN A 79 9.01 13.17 12.62
CA GLN A 79 8.65 12.04 11.77
C GLN A 79 7.31 12.36 11.09
N ALA A 80 7.33 12.48 9.76
CA ALA A 80 6.11 12.58 8.96
C ALA A 80 5.81 11.21 8.35
N CYS A 81 4.57 10.74 8.48
CA CYS A 81 4.17 9.47 7.88
C CYS A 81 2.87 9.59 7.11
N ASP A 82 2.85 8.98 5.93
CA ASP A 82 1.67 8.80 5.09
C ASP A 82 1.23 7.34 5.10
N VAL A 83 -0.07 7.13 4.95
CA VAL A 83 -0.70 5.81 4.88
C VAL A 83 -1.51 5.69 3.59
N MET A 84 -1.25 4.62 2.84
CA MET A 84 -2.00 4.24 1.65
C MET A 84 -2.64 2.86 1.85
N ILE A 85 -3.88 2.71 1.42
CA ILE A 85 -4.64 1.45 1.54
C ILE A 85 -4.99 0.94 0.15
N TYR A 86 -4.72 -0.33 -0.10
CA TYR A 86 -4.99 -1.04 -1.35
C TYR A 86 -6.04 -2.12 -1.11
N ALA A 87 -6.94 -2.28 -2.07
CA ALA A 87 -8.07 -3.20 -1.98
C ALA A 87 -7.65 -4.67 -1.97
N ASP A 88 -6.59 -5.00 -2.71
CA ASP A 88 -6.10 -6.34 -2.94
C ASP A 88 -4.63 -6.32 -3.37
N GLU A 89 -4.05 -7.51 -3.53
CA GLU A 89 -2.64 -7.70 -3.87
C GLU A 89 -2.30 -7.25 -5.30
N GLU A 90 -3.24 -7.34 -6.23
CA GLU A 90 -3.04 -6.92 -7.61
C GLU A 90 -2.91 -5.40 -7.67
N ALA A 91 -3.83 -4.66 -7.03
CA ALA A 91 -3.76 -3.21 -6.91
C ALA A 91 -2.48 -2.74 -6.19
N LEU A 92 -2.02 -3.49 -5.19
CA LEU A 92 -0.75 -3.22 -4.52
C LEU A 92 0.45 -3.38 -5.47
N ARG A 93 0.52 -4.49 -6.21
CA ARG A 93 1.64 -4.75 -7.13
C ARG A 93 1.71 -3.75 -8.27
N GLU A 94 0.57 -3.38 -8.84
CA GLU A 94 0.49 -2.35 -9.88
C GLU A 94 1.09 -1.02 -9.38
N ALA A 95 0.72 -0.60 -8.17
CA ALA A 95 1.21 0.64 -7.56
C ALA A 95 2.70 0.61 -7.21
N LEU A 96 3.23 -0.55 -6.82
CA LEU A 96 4.61 -0.77 -6.37
C LEU A 96 5.59 -1.20 -7.48
N SER A 97 5.16 -1.17 -8.74
CA SER A 97 5.99 -1.60 -9.87
C SER A 97 7.05 -0.56 -10.30
N ALA A 98 6.91 0.70 -9.88
CA ALA A 98 7.61 1.83 -10.47
C ALA A 98 9.00 2.14 -9.85
N ALA A 99 9.23 1.88 -8.56
CA ALA A 99 10.49 2.20 -7.89
C ALA A 99 11.22 0.97 -7.32
N ASP A 100 12.54 1.07 -7.15
CA ASP A 100 13.36 -0.05 -6.62
C ASP A 100 13.06 -0.35 -5.14
N ILE A 101 12.74 0.67 -4.35
CA ILE A 101 12.33 0.48 -2.95
C ILE A 101 11.00 -0.29 -2.85
N ASP A 102 10.10 -0.07 -3.80
CA ASP A 102 8.80 -0.72 -3.84
C ASP A 102 8.96 -2.22 -4.19
N ARG A 103 9.86 -2.56 -5.12
CA ARG A 103 10.21 -3.97 -5.39
C ARG A 103 10.85 -4.64 -4.18
N ALA A 104 11.74 -3.93 -3.47
CA ALA A 104 12.33 -4.45 -2.25
C ALA A 104 11.27 -4.69 -1.16
N LEU A 105 10.25 -3.82 -1.08
CA LEU A 105 9.14 -3.96 -0.14
C LEU A 105 8.28 -5.18 -0.47
N LEU A 106 7.93 -5.40 -1.75
CA LEU A 106 7.23 -6.61 -2.20
C LEU A 106 8.03 -7.88 -1.88
N ALA A 107 9.34 -7.87 -2.12
CA ALA A 107 10.21 -8.99 -1.80
C ALA A 107 10.27 -9.26 -0.29
N ALA A 108 10.42 -8.22 0.53
CA ALA A 108 10.42 -8.32 1.99
C ALA A 108 9.11 -8.89 2.55
N ALA A 109 8.00 -8.67 1.83
CA ALA A 109 6.68 -9.18 2.18
C ALA A 109 6.37 -10.58 1.64
N GLY A 110 7.30 -11.21 0.92
CA GLY A 110 7.06 -12.49 0.25
C GLY A 110 6.10 -12.39 -0.93
N LEU A 111 5.84 -11.18 -1.44
CA LEU A 111 4.95 -10.89 -2.58
C LEU A 111 5.70 -10.61 -3.89
N GLY A 112 7.02 -10.83 -3.89
CA GLY A 112 7.87 -10.73 -5.07
C GLY A 112 7.41 -11.65 -6.21
N PRO A 113 7.96 -11.48 -7.42
CA PRO A 113 7.59 -12.33 -8.56
C PRO A 113 7.75 -13.79 -8.18
N ASP A 114 6.71 -14.58 -8.44
CA ASP A 114 6.70 -16.02 -8.24
C ASP A 114 7.90 -16.62 -8.96
N ARG A 115 8.79 -17.30 -8.22
CA ARG A 115 9.80 -18.15 -8.85
C ARG A 115 9.07 -19.37 -9.39
N ALA A 116 8.62 -19.28 -10.64
CA ALA A 116 8.31 -20.44 -11.47
C ALA A 116 9.54 -21.34 -11.63
#